data_AF-A0A6V7LJG8-F1
#
_entry.id   AF-A0A6V7LJG8-F1
#
_cell.length_a   1.000
_cell.length_b   1.000
_cell.length_c   1.000
_cell.angle_alpha   90.00
_cell.angle_beta   90.00
_cell.angle_gamma   90.00
#
_symmetry.space_group_name_H-M   'P 1'
#
loop_
_entity.id
_entity.type
_entity.pdbx_description
1 polymer ?
#
loop_
_entity_poly.entity_id
_entity_poly.type
_entity_poly.pdbx_seq_one_letter_code
_entity_poly.pdbx_strand_id
1 'polypeptide(L)'
;KISRDSFKTQEKPQKIDCKKVNTKPKLNTIKSKEDITELLKLDSYPGLDRLQWRMLKNTMTKTLIKLEKLPSNCPKHELLLGKLVRSLRDYVC
;
A
#
# COMPACT_ATOMS: atom_id res chain seq x y z
N LYS A 1 -48.78 9.59 -16.52
CA LYS A 1 -47.41 9.43 -17.06
C LYS A 1 -46.52 10.46 -16.38
N ILE A 2 -45.54 10.03 -15.57
CA ILE A 2 -44.21 10.62 -15.38
C ILE A 2 -43.47 9.61 -14.50
N SER A 3 -42.54 8.90 -15.14
CA SER A 3 -41.50 8.10 -14.50
C SER A 3 -40.60 9.02 -13.67
N ARG A 4 -40.19 8.57 -12.49
CA ARG A 4 -39.04 9.12 -11.77
C ARG A 4 -38.10 7.99 -11.38
N ASP A 5 -37.09 7.88 -12.21
CA ASP A 5 -35.68 7.66 -11.88
C ASP A 5 -35.32 6.58 -10.86
N SER A 6 -34.91 5.45 -11.44
CA SER A 6 -33.87 4.55 -10.99
C SER A 6 -32.70 5.25 -10.28
N PHE A 7 -32.58 5.09 -8.97
CA PHE A 7 -31.31 5.25 -8.29
C PHE A 7 -30.65 3.89 -8.04
N LYS A 8 -29.57 3.73 -8.79
CA LYS A 8 -28.70 2.58 -8.94
C LYS A 8 -27.94 2.31 -7.64
N THR A 9 -28.02 1.05 -7.24
CA THR A 9 -27.23 0.29 -6.28
C THR A 9 -25.89 0.92 -5.90
N GLN A 10 -25.75 1.32 -4.63
CA GLN A 10 -24.43 1.50 -4.01
C GLN A 10 -24.01 0.20 -3.34
N GLU A 11 -22.92 -0.35 -3.84
CA GLU A 11 -22.36 -1.64 -3.49
C GLU A 11 -21.95 -1.68 -2.01
N LYS A 12 -22.30 -2.79 -1.36
CA LYS A 12 -21.88 -3.13 0.02
C LYS A 12 -20.37 -3.00 0.15
N PRO A 13 -19.83 -2.48 1.27
CA PRO A 13 -18.41 -2.60 1.55
C PRO A 13 -18.06 -4.09 1.63
N GLN A 14 -17.35 -4.59 0.62
CA GLN A 14 -16.76 -5.92 0.65
C GLN A 14 -15.89 -6.01 1.90
N LYS A 15 -16.25 -6.91 2.79
CA LYS A 15 -15.44 -7.31 3.94
C LYS A 15 -14.13 -7.84 3.38
N ILE A 16 -13.10 -7.01 3.44
CA ILE A 16 -11.73 -7.44 3.18
C ILE A 16 -11.42 -8.40 4.30
N ASP A 17 -11.29 -9.68 3.94
CA ASP A 17 -10.89 -10.72 4.86
C ASP A 17 -9.51 -10.35 5.40
N CYS A 18 -9.48 -9.90 6.65
CA CYS A 18 -8.26 -9.56 7.36
C CYS A 18 -7.51 -10.86 7.64
N LYS A 19 -6.82 -11.39 6.63
CA LYS A 19 -5.86 -12.49 6.80
C LYS A 19 -4.86 -12.03 7.86
N LYS A 20 -4.97 -12.59 9.06
CA LYS A 20 -3.95 -12.47 10.11
C LYS A 20 -2.68 -13.15 9.61
N VAL A 21 -1.88 -12.43 8.84
CA VAL A 21 -0.54 -12.86 8.44
C VAL A 21 0.35 -12.73 9.68
N ASN A 22 0.44 -13.83 10.44
CA ASN A 22 1.22 -13.94 11.69
C ASN A 22 2.74 -13.98 11.45
N THR A 23 3.19 -13.87 10.19
CA THR A 23 4.60 -13.78 9.84
C THR A 23 5.00 -12.32 9.69
N LYS A 24 5.95 -11.86 10.53
CA LYS A 24 6.65 -10.59 10.32
C LYS A 24 7.08 -10.52 8.84
N PRO A 25 6.50 -9.63 8.01
CA PRO A 25 6.92 -9.53 6.63
C PRO A 25 8.39 -9.09 6.63
N LYS A 26 9.24 -9.92 6.03
CA LYS A 26 10.69 -9.70 6.04
C LYS A 26 10.98 -8.45 5.21
N LEU A 27 11.18 -7.31 5.86
CA LEU A 27 11.62 -6.06 5.22
C LEU A 27 12.88 -6.23 4.35
N ASN A 28 13.67 -7.24 4.69
CA ASN A 28 14.91 -7.59 4.01
C ASN A 28 14.68 -8.27 2.65
N THR A 29 13.46 -8.75 2.36
CA THR A 29 13.12 -9.38 1.08
C THR A 29 12.48 -8.42 0.08
N ILE A 30 12.17 -7.19 0.49
CA ILE A 30 11.56 -6.18 -0.40
C ILE A 30 12.63 -5.72 -1.40
N LYS A 31 12.47 -6.13 -2.66
CA LYS A 31 13.38 -5.79 -3.76
C LYS A 31 12.65 -5.11 -4.92
N SER A 32 11.33 -5.23 -4.98
CA SER A 32 10.50 -4.79 -6.10
C SER A 32 9.35 -3.88 -5.64
N LYS A 33 8.72 -3.18 -6.59
CA LYS A 33 7.50 -2.38 -6.28
C LYS A 33 6.34 -3.31 -5.91
N GLU A 34 6.31 -4.51 -6.46
CA GLU A 34 5.30 -5.53 -6.23
C GLU A 34 5.32 -5.96 -4.76
N ASP A 35 6.50 -6.19 -4.19
CA ASP A 35 6.68 -6.54 -2.78
C ASP A 35 6.11 -5.45 -1.85
N ILE A 36 6.37 -4.18 -2.19
CA ILE A 36 5.84 -3.04 -1.43
C ILE A 36 4.32 -2.98 -1.57
N THR A 37 3.80 -3.18 -2.78
CA THR A 37 2.36 -3.14 -3.04
C THR A 37 1.65 -4.23 -2.25
N GLU A 38 2.21 -5.44 -2.20
CA GLU A 38 1.68 -6.55 -1.42
C GLU A 38 1.73 -6.26 0.09
N LEU A 39 2.84 -5.71 0.58
CA LEU A 39 2.95 -5.29 1.98
C LEU A 39 1.89 -4.25 2.34
N LEU A 40 1.68 -3.24 1.48
CA LEU A 40 0.69 -2.19 1.71
C LEU A 40 -0.74 -2.71 1.64
N LYS A 41 -1.04 -3.89 1.07
CA LYS A 41 -2.38 -4.48 1.14
C LYS A 41 -2.77 -4.93 2.55
N LEU A 42 -1.80 -5.13 3.45
CA LEU A 42 -2.06 -5.50 4.83
C LEU A 42 -2.78 -4.37 5.60
N ASP A 43 -3.68 -4.76 6.50
CA ASP A 43 -4.44 -3.83 7.35
C ASP A 43 -3.65 -3.34 8.57
N SER A 44 -2.60 -4.07 8.94
CA SER A 44 -1.73 -3.77 10.06
C SER A 44 -0.33 -4.32 9.81
N TYR A 45 0.66 -3.77 10.51
CA TYR A 45 2.03 -4.23 10.47
C TYR A 45 2.50 -4.56 11.90
N PRO A 46 3.11 -5.73 12.16
CA PRO A 46 3.58 -6.10 13.49
C PRO A 46 4.60 -5.08 14.04
N GLY A 47 4.32 -4.50 15.20
CA GLY A 47 5.19 -3.49 15.82
C GLY A 47 4.84 -2.04 15.47
N LEU A 48 3.83 -1.81 14.62
CA LEU A 48 3.24 -0.50 14.38
C LEU A 48 1.80 -0.48 14.87
N ASP A 49 1.39 0.62 15.48
CA ASP A 49 -0.03 0.84 15.76
C ASP A 49 -0.80 1.05 14.44
N ARG A 50 -2.13 0.91 14.50
CA ARG A 50 -2.99 1.02 13.31
C ARG A 50 -2.93 2.41 12.66
N LEU A 51 -2.78 3.48 13.44
CA LEU A 51 -2.69 4.84 12.96
C LEU A 51 -1.33 5.08 12.28
N GLN A 52 -0.23 4.71 12.92
CA GLN A 52 1.13 4.74 12.38
C GLN A 52 1.20 3.98 11.06
N TRP A 53 0.66 2.76 11.03
CA TRP A 53 0.60 1.96 9.81
C TRP A 53 -0.20 2.65 8.70
N ARG A 54 -1.35 3.24 9.03
CA ARG A 54 -2.18 3.95 8.06
C ARG A 54 -1.50 5.22 7.53
N MET A 55 -0.79 5.97 8.38
CA MET A 55 -0.01 7.15 7.98
C MET A 55 1.16 6.77 7.05
N LEU A 56 1.87 5.70 7.39
CA LEU A 56 2.95 5.14 6.58
C LEU A 56 2.42 4.67 5.23
N LYS A 57 1.34 3.88 5.22
CA LYS A 57 0.67 3.38 4.01
C LYS A 57 0.23 4.52 3.09
N ASN A 58 -0.34 5.59 3.61
CA ASN A 58 -0.70 6.77 2.81
C ASN A 58 0.51 7.45 2.16
N THR A 59 1.60 7.60 2.90
CA THR A 59 2.84 8.21 2.40
C THR A 59 3.50 7.35 1.33
N MET A 60 3.57 6.04 1.58
CA MET A 60 4.17 5.09 0.65
C MET A 60 3.35 4.95 -0.64
N THR A 61 2.02 4.92 -0.54
CA THR A 61 1.11 4.85 -1.70
C THR A 61 1.32 6.04 -2.65
N LYS A 62 1.48 7.26 -2.12
CA LYS A 62 1.78 8.45 -2.94
C LYS A 62 3.10 8.30 -3.71
N THR A 63 4.11 7.70 -3.09
CA THR A 63 5.41 7.47 -3.72
C THR A 63 5.33 6.34 -4.74
N LEU A 64 4.51 5.31 -4.47
CA LEU A 64 4.28 4.18 -5.37
C LEU A 64 3.56 4.62 -6.65
N ILE A 65 2.58 5.52 -6.55
CA ILE A 65 1.92 6.14 -7.72
C ILE A 65 2.94 6.93 -8.56
N LYS A 66 3.94 7.59 -7.94
CA LYS A 66 5.00 8.28 -8.67
C LYS A 66 5.94 7.29 -9.36
N LEU A 67 6.25 6.17 -8.71
CA LEU A 67 7.03 5.08 -9.30
C LEU A 67 6.32 4.46 -10.51
N GLU A 68 5.01 4.26 -10.43
CA GLU A 68 4.22 3.65 -11.51
C GLU A 68 4.21 4.49 -12.79
N LYS A 69 4.34 5.82 -12.67
CA LYS A 69 4.44 6.75 -13.80
C LYS A 69 5.84 6.81 -14.43
N LEU A 70 6.84 6.19 -13.80
CA LEU A 70 8.21 6.20 -14.28
C LEU A 70 8.53 4.87 -14.98
N PRO A 71 9.29 4.89 -16.09
CA PRO A 71 9.77 3.66 -16.70
C PRO A 71 10.77 2.98 -15.76
N SER A 72 10.69 1.64 -15.68
CA SER A 72 11.49 0.80 -14.77
C SER A 72 13.00 1.00 -14.92
N ASN A 73 13.44 1.38 -16.12
CA ASN A 73 14.85 1.55 -16.48
C ASN A 73 15.37 2.98 -16.17
N CYS A 74 14.57 3.82 -15.52
CA CYS A 74 14.96 5.17 -15.16
C CYS A 74 15.76 5.16 -13.84
N PRO A 75 16.90 5.87 -13.74
CA PRO A 75 17.64 6.01 -12.47
C PRO A 75 16.79 6.61 -11.34
N LYS A 76 15.81 7.46 -11.69
CA LYS A 76 14.84 8.02 -10.72
C LYS A 76 13.92 6.94 -10.14
N HIS A 77 13.61 5.89 -10.90
CA HIS A 77 12.80 4.77 -10.43
C HIS A 77 13.55 4.01 -9.33
N GLU A 78 14.80 3.63 -9.56
CA GLU A 78 15.63 2.97 -8.55
C GLU A 78 15.84 3.83 -7.30
N LEU A 79 16.09 5.14 -7.47
CA LEU A 79 16.24 6.07 -6.36
C LEU A 79 14.97 6.15 -5.48
N LEU A 80 13.80 6.25 -6.11
CA LEU A 80 12.52 6.33 -5.39
C LEU A 80 12.19 5.01 -4.69
N LEU A 81 12.45 3.87 -5.34
CA LEU A 81 12.29 2.56 -4.75
C LEU A 81 13.20 2.39 -3.52
N GLY A 82 14.46 2.77 -3.63
CA GLY A 82 15.42 2.74 -2.53
C GLY A 82 15.08 3.70 -1.39
N LYS A 83 14.42 4.84 -1.67
CA LYS A 83 13.88 5.74 -0.63
C LYS A 83 12.70 5.11 0.09
N LEU A 84 11.78 4.48 -0.64
CA LEU A 84 10.62 3.77 -0.08
C LEU A 84 11.04 2.67 0.88
N VAL A 85 11.99 1.82 0.46
CA VAL A 85 12.51 0.73 1.30
C VAL A 85 13.21 1.27 2.55
N ARG A 86 13.99 2.36 2.43
CA ARG A 86 14.60 3.01 3.59
C ARG A 86 13.57 3.56 4.56
N SER A 87 12.61 4.36 4.09
CA SER A 87 11.55 4.90 4.95
C SER A 87 10.76 3.81 5.65
N LEU A 88 10.52 2.68 4.99
CA LEU A 88 9.86 1.54 5.62
C LEU A 88 10.71 0.91 6.74
N ARG A 89 12.02 0.79 6.54
CA ARG A 89 12.94 0.32 7.59
C ARG A 89 13.02 1.29 8.75
N ASP A 90 13.14 2.59 8.48
CA ASP A 90 13.25 3.64 9.50
C ASP A 90 11.99 3.75 10.38
N TYR A 91 10.83 3.33 9.88
CA TYR A 91 9.60 3.31 10.67
C TYR A 91 9.45 2.06 11.54
N VAL A 92 10.13 0.96 11.19
CA VAL A 92 9.93 -0.35 11.84
C VAL A 92 11.10 -0.76 12.74
N CYS A 93 12.32 -0.31 12.44
CA CYS A 93 13.51 -0.48 13.28
C CYS A 93 13.67 0.71 14.24
#